data_AF-A0A026WPG4-F1
#
_entry.id   AF-A0A026WPG4-F1
#
_cell.length_a   1.000
_cell.length_b   1.000
_cell.length_c   1.000
_cell.angle_alpha   90.00
_cell.angle_beta   90.00
_cell.angle_gamma   90.00
#
_symmetry.space_group_name_H-M   'P 1'
#
loop_
_entity.id
_entity.type
_entity.pdbx_description
1 polymer ?
#
loop_
_entity_poly.entity_id
_entity_poly.type
_entity_poly.pdbx_seq_one_letter_code
_entity_poly.pdbx_strand_id
1 'polypeptide(L)'
;MSDGEDDFMCEEEEDYGLEYSEDSNSEPDVDLENQYYNSKALKEDDPKAALQSFQKVLDLEGGDKGEWGFKALKQMIKINFKLSNYKEMMARYKQLLTYIKSAVTRNHSEKSINSILDYISTSKNMELLQDFYETTLDALKDAKNDRLWFKTNTKLGKLYYDRTCFKSLCLRNEDL
;
A
#
# COMPACT_ATOMS: atom_id res chain seq x y z
N MET A 1 13.74 9.01 -38.31
CA MET A 1 12.55 9.82 -37.98
C MET A 1 11.79 9.04 -36.92
N SER A 2 11.74 9.60 -35.70
CA SER A 2 11.04 9.22 -34.44
C SER A 2 10.97 7.74 -34.04
N ASP A 3 11.82 7.24 -33.14
CA ASP A 3 11.63 7.24 -31.66
C ASP A 3 10.66 8.26 -31.04
N GLY A 4 9.77 7.76 -30.19
CA GLY A 4 8.82 8.53 -29.38
C GLY A 4 7.75 7.65 -28.73
N GLU A 5 8.10 7.07 -27.59
CA GLU A 5 7.23 6.86 -26.40
C GLU A 5 5.80 6.33 -26.63
N ASP A 6 5.61 5.03 -26.41
CA ASP A 6 4.31 4.44 -26.05
C ASP A 6 4.48 3.52 -24.82
N ASP A 7 4.98 4.11 -23.73
CA ASP A 7 5.22 3.43 -22.45
C ASP A 7 4.30 3.98 -21.33
N PHE A 8 3.05 4.31 -21.70
CA PHE A 8 2.07 4.91 -20.79
C PHE A 8 0.67 4.29 -20.92
N MET A 9 0.57 2.96 -20.83
CA MET A 9 -0.72 2.25 -20.79
C MET A 9 -0.73 1.14 -19.73
N CYS A 10 -0.35 1.47 -18.49
CA CYS A 10 -0.51 0.58 -17.32
C CYS A 10 -1.12 1.32 -16.11
N GLU A 11 -1.95 2.34 -16.33
CA GLU A 11 -2.81 2.92 -15.29
C GLU A 11 -4.28 2.74 -15.69
N GLU A 12 -4.81 1.50 -15.68
CA GLU A 12 -6.26 1.23 -15.45
C GLU A 12 -6.64 -0.25 -15.39
N GLU A 13 -5.79 -1.14 -14.85
CA GLU A 13 -6.26 -2.43 -14.33
C GLU A 13 -6.65 -2.29 -12.83
N GLU A 14 -7.34 -1.20 -12.48
CA GLU A 14 -7.94 -1.05 -11.15
C GLU A 14 -9.37 -1.60 -11.17
N ASP A 15 -9.48 -2.89 -10.85
CA ASP A 15 -10.52 -3.39 -9.94
C ASP A 15 -11.98 -3.34 -10.46
N TYR A 16 -12.25 -3.91 -11.64
CA TYR A 16 -13.59 -4.45 -11.97
C TYR A 16 -13.83 -5.81 -11.26
N GLY A 17 -13.38 -5.93 -10.01
CA GLY A 17 -13.85 -6.96 -9.10
C GLY A 17 -15.18 -6.49 -8.50
N LEU A 18 -16.29 -6.71 -9.22
CA LEU A 18 -17.61 -6.70 -8.62
C LEU A 18 -17.69 -7.85 -7.60
N GLU A 19 -17.05 -7.70 -6.46
CA GLU A 19 -17.28 -8.53 -5.29
C GLU A 19 -18.58 -8.00 -4.68
N TYR A 20 -19.71 -8.50 -5.20
CA TYR A 20 -21.00 -8.39 -4.52
C TYR A 20 -20.78 -8.97 -3.12
N SER A 21 -20.58 -8.10 -2.13
CA SER A 21 -20.82 -8.45 -0.73
C SER A 21 -22.33 -8.68 -0.60
N GLU A 22 -22.79 -9.87 -0.98
CA GLU A 22 -24.06 -10.39 -0.53
C GLU A 22 -23.96 -10.49 1.00
N ASP A 23 -24.52 -9.47 1.66
CA ASP A 23 -24.83 -9.36 3.10
C ASP A 23 -24.16 -8.17 3.80
N SER A 24 -24.60 -6.95 3.44
CA SER A 24 -24.76 -5.87 4.41
C SER A 24 -25.89 -4.97 3.96
N ASN A 25 -27.04 -5.09 4.61
CA ASN A 25 -28.20 -4.21 4.50
C ASN A 25 -27.93 -2.87 5.21
N SER A 26 -26.74 -2.30 5.01
CA SER A 26 -26.39 -0.96 5.48
C SER A 26 -26.58 -0.03 4.29
N GLU A 27 -27.35 1.04 4.46
CA GLU A 27 -27.55 2.06 3.43
C GLU A 27 -26.21 2.42 2.78
N PRO A 28 -26.14 2.58 1.44
CA PRO A 28 -24.91 3.04 0.81
C PRO A 28 -24.54 4.35 1.50
N ASP A 29 -23.35 4.39 2.11
CA ASP A 29 -22.87 5.59 2.79
C ASP A 29 -22.44 6.59 1.71
N VAL A 30 -23.45 7.18 1.05
CA VAL A 30 -23.34 8.03 -0.15
C VAL A 30 -22.38 9.19 0.11
N ASP A 31 -22.29 9.63 1.38
CA ASP A 31 -21.38 10.69 1.81
C ASP A 31 -19.91 10.25 1.75
N LEU A 32 -19.58 9.02 2.18
CA LEU A 32 -18.23 8.46 2.07
C LEU A 32 -17.82 8.24 0.61
N GLU A 33 -18.73 7.71 -0.21
CA GLU A 33 -18.49 7.47 -1.63
C GLU A 33 -18.22 8.78 -2.38
N ASN A 34 -19.09 9.79 -2.21
CA ASN A 34 -18.93 11.10 -2.82
C ASN A 34 -17.62 11.77 -2.39
N GLN A 35 -17.28 11.69 -1.10
CA GLN A 35 -16.04 12.28 -0.58
C GLN A 35 -14.80 11.54 -1.13
N TYR A 36 -14.86 10.22 -1.31
CA TYR A 36 -13.78 9.44 -1.89
C TYR A 36 -13.52 9.79 -3.36
N TYR A 37 -14.57 9.88 -4.19
CA TYR A 37 -14.41 10.24 -5.60
C TYR A 37 -13.92 11.69 -5.78
N ASN A 38 -14.39 12.61 -4.94
CA ASN A 38 -13.86 13.98 -4.90
C ASN A 38 -12.35 13.98 -4.58
N SER A 39 -11.95 13.23 -3.56
CA SER A 39 -10.54 13.06 -3.18
C SER A 39 -9.71 12.44 -4.30
N LYS A 40 -10.28 11.50 -5.07
CA LYS A 40 -9.62 10.85 -6.21
C LYS A 40 -9.41 11.83 -7.36
N ALA A 41 -10.38 12.69 -7.65
CA ALA A 41 -10.24 13.74 -8.66
C ALA A 41 -9.11 14.73 -8.30
N LEU A 42 -9.00 15.09 -7.03
CA LEU A 42 -7.95 16.00 -6.52
C LEU A 42 -6.54 15.41 -6.57
N LYS A 43 -6.39 14.10 -6.76
CA LYS A 43 -5.08 13.41 -6.78
C LYS A 43 -4.16 13.92 -7.90
N GLU A 44 -4.75 14.26 -9.05
CA GLU A 44 -4.02 14.73 -10.23
C GLU A 44 -3.67 16.23 -10.12
N ASP A 45 -4.54 17.04 -9.50
CA ASP A 45 -4.35 18.48 -9.37
C ASP A 45 -3.45 18.87 -8.18
N ASP A 46 -3.77 18.39 -6.97
CA ASP A 46 -3.02 18.68 -5.75
C ASP A 46 -2.96 17.45 -4.83
N PRO A 47 -1.85 16.69 -4.86
CA PRO A 47 -1.70 15.49 -4.05
C PRO A 47 -1.75 15.76 -2.54
N LYS A 48 -1.40 16.98 -2.08
CA LYS A 48 -1.48 17.32 -0.65
C LYS A 48 -2.93 17.60 -0.23
N ALA A 49 -3.69 18.28 -1.07
CA ALA A 49 -5.12 18.51 -0.82
C ALA A 49 -5.91 17.20 -0.90
N ALA A 50 -5.54 16.30 -1.82
CA ALA A 50 -6.09 14.96 -1.90
C ALA A 50 -5.87 14.17 -0.60
N LEU A 51 -4.67 14.22 -0.02
CA LEU A 51 -4.38 13.57 1.28
C LEU A 51 -5.27 14.09 2.41
N GLN A 52 -5.51 15.40 2.48
CA GLN A 52 -6.43 15.97 3.47
C GLN A 52 -7.88 15.53 3.22
N SER A 53 -8.28 15.40 1.96
CA SER A 53 -9.63 14.97 1.59
C SER A 53 -9.85 13.49 1.89
N PHE A 54 -8.84 12.63 1.68
CA PHE A 54 -8.86 11.23 2.13
C PHE A 54 -8.83 11.10 3.65
N GLN A 55 -8.14 11.99 4.36
CA GLN A 55 -8.23 12.04 5.83
C GLN A 55 -9.66 12.31 6.29
N LYS A 56 -10.40 13.20 5.62
CA LYS A 56 -11.81 13.43 5.93
C LYS A 56 -12.67 12.19 5.74
N VAL A 57 -12.40 11.35 4.73
CA VAL A 57 -13.08 10.05 4.57
C VAL A 57 -12.87 9.18 5.81
N LEU A 58 -11.64 9.12 6.34
CA LEU A 58 -11.32 8.37 7.55
C LEU A 58 -11.97 8.95 8.81
N ASP A 59 -12.07 10.29 8.89
CA ASP A 59 -12.69 10.96 10.01
C ASP A 59 -14.22 10.80 9.99
N LEU A 60 -14.83 10.82 8.79
CA LEU A 60 -16.27 10.55 8.59
C LEU A 60 -16.64 9.11 8.91
N GLU A 61 -15.75 8.16 8.58
CA GLU A 61 -15.89 6.76 8.95
C GLU A 61 -15.88 6.55 10.49
N GLY A 62 -15.48 7.56 11.28
CA GLY A 62 -15.84 7.68 12.70
C GLY A 62 -15.28 6.59 13.64
N GLY A 63 -14.40 5.72 13.14
CA GLY A 63 -13.84 4.58 13.87
C GLY A 63 -14.43 3.22 13.48
N ASP A 64 -15.52 3.20 12.71
CA ASP A 64 -16.09 1.97 12.14
C ASP A 64 -15.30 1.60 10.88
N LYS A 65 -14.21 0.86 11.09
CA LYS A 65 -13.32 0.44 10.00
C LYS A 65 -14.11 -0.27 8.90
N GLY A 66 -14.32 0.42 7.79
CA GLY A 66 -15.07 -0.04 6.64
C GLY A 66 -14.18 -0.16 5.40
N GLU A 67 -14.84 -0.46 4.27
CA GLU A 67 -14.17 -0.63 2.99
C GLU A 67 -13.67 0.71 2.42
N TRP A 68 -14.42 1.80 2.64
CA TRP A 68 -14.07 3.13 2.15
C TRP A 68 -12.82 3.70 2.82
N GLY A 69 -12.67 3.56 4.14
CA GLY A 69 -11.43 3.93 4.82
C GLY A 69 -10.24 3.09 4.37
N PHE A 70 -10.46 1.80 4.10
CA PHE A 70 -9.40 0.93 3.56
C PHE A 70 -8.95 1.38 2.15
N LYS A 71 -9.90 1.71 1.27
CA LYS A 71 -9.61 2.25 -0.08
C LYS A 71 -8.90 3.61 0.02
N ALA A 72 -9.35 4.50 0.91
CA ALA A 72 -8.73 5.80 1.16
C ALA A 72 -7.27 5.66 1.62
N LEU A 73 -7.00 4.79 2.61
CA LEU A 73 -5.64 4.53 3.11
C LEU A 73 -4.71 4.02 2.02
N LYS A 74 -5.18 3.12 1.14
CA LYS A 74 -4.39 2.62 0.01
C LYS A 74 -3.98 3.75 -0.93
N GLN A 75 -4.90 4.67 -1.25
CA GLN A 75 -4.59 5.84 -2.09
C GLN A 75 -3.64 6.80 -1.38
N MET A 76 -3.83 7.05 -0.07
CA MET A 76 -2.93 7.91 0.70
C MET A 76 -1.49 7.38 0.72
N ILE A 77 -1.30 6.06 0.81
CA ILE A 77 0.03 5.42 0.73
C ILE A 77 0.67 5.68 -0.64
N LYS A 78 -0.08 5.46 -1.74
CA LYS A 78 0.41 5.72 -3.10
C LYS A 78 0.83 7.19 -3.29
N ILE A 79 0.02 8.13 -2.81
CA ILE A 79 0.32 9.56 -2.90
C ILE A 79 1.55 9.93 -2.08
N ASN A 80 1.64 9.47 -0.83
CA ASN A 80 2.82 9.72 0.02
C ASN A 80 4.10 9.12 -0.59
N PHE A 81 4.00 7.97 -1.26
CA PHE A 81 5.11 7.39 -2.00
C PHE A 81 5.55 8.28 -3.17
N LYS A 82 4.61 8.77 -4.01
CA LYS A 82 4.91 9.73 -5.08
C LYS A 82 5.56 11.02 -4.54
N LEU A 83 5.12 11.49 -3.36
CA LEU A 83 5.68 12.65 -2.68
C LEU A 83 7.00 12.37 -1.93
N SER A 84 7.53 11.14 -1.97
CA SER A 84 8.71 10.71 -1.21
C SER A 84 8.60 10.93 0.32
N ASN A 85 7.38 11.05 0.85
CA ASN A 85 7.14 11.23 2.28
C ASN A 85 6.98 9.88 2.98
N TYR A 86 8.10 9.19 3.12
CA TYR A 86 8.15 7.82 3.63
C TYR A 86 7.69 7.67 5.08
N LYS A 87 7.89 8.69 5.92
CA LYS A 87 7.48 8.66 7.34
C LYS A 87 5.97 8.62 7.48
N GLU A 88 5.29 9.52 6.77
CA GLU A 88 3.83 9.57 6.76
C GLU A 88 3.26 8.31 6.10
N MET A 89 3.85 7.87 4.98
CA MET A 89 3.49 6.63 4.31
C MET A 89 3.48 5.43 5.27
N MET A 90 4.50 5.33 6.12
CA MET A 90 4.62 4.25 7.10
C MET A 90 3.54 4.33 8.19
N ALA A 91 3.19 5.54 8.64
CA ALA A 91 2.10 5.74 9.57
C ALA A 91 0.75 5.29 8.97
N ARG A 92 0.48 5.65 7.71
CA ARG A 92 -0.72 5.20 6.97
C ARG A 92 -0.74 3.70 6.75
N TYR A 93 0.42 3.10 6.46
CA TYR A 93 0.54 1.66 6.31
C TYR A 93 0.20 0.92 7.61
N LYS A 94 0.72 1.39 8.75
CA LYS A 94 0.36 0.82 10.07
C LYS A 94 -1.13 0.93 10.35
N GLN A 95 -1.77 2.05 9.99
CA GLN A 95 -3.23 2.20 10.08
C GLN A 95 -3.93 1.15 9.22
N LEU A 96 -3.54 0.97 7.96
CA LEU A 96 -4.11 -0.02 7.05
C LEU A 96 -4.00 -1.46 7.60
N LEU A 97 -2.88 -1.82 8.22
CA LEU A 97 -2.71 -3.13 8.88
C LEU A 97 -3.73 -3.36 10.01
N THR A 98 -4.26 -2.30 10.65
CA THR A 98 -5.33 -2.45 11.65
C THR A 98 -6.70 -2.77 11.06
N TYR A 99 -6.94 -2.43 9.79
CA TYR A 99 -8.18 -2.76 9.06
C TYR A 99 -8.17 -4.22 8.63
N ILE A 100 -7.00 -4.78 8.30
CA ILE A 100 -6.83 -6.18 7.89
C ILE A 100 -7.28 -7.16 9.00
N LYS A 101 -7.21 -6.75 10.27
CA LYS A 101 -7.62 -7.60 11.40
C LYS A 101 -9.14 -7.68 11.58
N SER A 102 -9.91 -6.69 11.14
CA SER A 102 -11.33 -6.57 11.54
C SER A 102 -12.30 -6.19 10.41
N ALA A 103 -11.86 -5.44 9.41
CA ALA A 103 -12.73 -4.81 8.41
C ALA A 103 -12.75 -5.54 7.07
N VAL A 104 -11.74 -6.37 6.80
CA VAL A 104 -11.47 -6.88 5.44
C VAL A 104 -11.19 -8.38 5.50
N THR A 105 -11.69 -9.12 4.50
CA THR A 105 -11.43 -10.56 4.39
C THR A 105 -9.93 -10.86 4.22
N ARG A 106 -9.52 -12.06 4.61
CA ARG A 106 -8.13 -12.51 4.47
C ARG A 106 -7.63 -12.45 3.01
N ASN A 107 -8.48 -12.78 2.05
CA ASN A 107 -8.11 -12.75 0.64
C ASN A 107 -7.92 -11.32 0.11
N HIS A 108 -8.81 -10.39 0.48
CA HIS A 108 -8.72 -9.00 0.04
C HIS A 108 -7.53 -8.28 0.69
N SER A 109 -7.26 -8.55 1.96
CA SER A 109 -6.05 -8.04 2.63
C SER A 109 -4.77 -8.60 2.02
N GLU A 110 -4.72 -9.89 1.68
CA GLU A 110 -3.57 -10.48 1.00
C GLU A 110 -3.28 -9.82 -0.36
N LYS A 111 -4.31 -9.63 -1.19
CA LYS A 111 -4.16 -8.93 -2.48
C LYS A 111 -3.64 -7.51 -2.30
N SER A 112 -4.20 -6.79 -1.33
CA SER A 112 -3.84 -5.40 -1.04
C SER A 112 -2.41 -5.26 -0.53
N ILE A 113 -1.98 -6.13 0.39
CA ILE A 113 -0.59 -6.16 0.88
C ILE A 113 0.37 -6.48 -0.26
N ASN A 114 0.08 -7.50 -1.09
CA ASN A 114 0.95 -7.82 -2.23
C ASN A 114 1.06 -6.63 -3.19
N SER A 115 -0.05 -5.98 -3.54
CA SER A 115 -0.06 -4.81 -4.41
C SER A 115 0.79 -3.65 -3.85
N ILE A 116 0.70 -3.37 -2.54
CA ILE A 116 1.52 -2.34 -1.89
C ILE A 116 3.00 -2.75 -1.86
N LEU A 117 3.30 -4.00 -1.50
CA LEU A 117 4.68 -4.49 -1.47
C LEU A 117 5.32 -4.47 -2.86
N ASP A 118 4.58 -4.85 -3.90
CA ASP A 118 5.07 -4.82 -5.27
C ASP A 118 5.30 -3.37 -5.72
N TYR A 119 4.41 -2.43 -5.33
CA TYR A 119 4.62 -1.00 -5.59
C TYR A 119 5.86 -0.44 -4.87
N ILE A 120 6.03 -0.73 -3.59
CA ILE A 120 7.19 -0.26 -2.81
C ILE A 120 8.48 -0.95 -3.24
N SER A 121 8.41 -2.19 -3.75
CA SER A 121 9.58 -2.91 -4.24
C SER A 121 10.25 -2.25 -5.46
N THR A 122 9.55 -1.33 -6.14
CA THR A 122 10.14 -0.47 -7.19
C THR A 122 11.06 0.60 -6.62
N SER A 123 10.94 0.92 -5.32
CA SER A 123 11.82 1.87 -4.65
C SER A 123 13.21 1.28 -4.45
N LYS A 124 14.23 2.11 -4.65
CA LYS A 124 15.64 1.75 -4.39
C LYS A 124 16.02 1.88 -2.91
N ASN A 125 15.13 2.39 -2.06
CA ASN A 125 15.44 2.66 -0.67
C ASN A 125 15.35 1.38 0.18
N MET A 126 16.47 0.68 0.32
CA MET A 126 16.51 -0.64 0.93
C MET A 126 16.16 -0.64 2.43
N GLU A 127 16.42 0.46 3.15
CA GLU A 127 16.02 0.63 4.56
C GLU A 127 14.50 0.76 4.68
N LEU A 128 13.87 1.53 3.79
CA LEU A 128 12.41 1.62 3.72
C LEU A 128 11.77 0.27 3.45
N LEU A 129 12.28 -0.48 2.45
CA LEU A 129 11.74 -1.80 2.13
C LEU A 129 11.82 -2.72 3.34
N GLN A 130 12.95 -2.72 4.06
CA GLN A 130 13.15 -3.51 5.27
C GLN A 130 12.07 -3.19 6.32
N ASP A 131 11.90 -1.91 6.67
CA ASP A 131 10.90 -1.48 7.66
C ASP A 131 9.48 -1.91 7.29
N PHE A 132 9.14 -1.81 5.99
CA PHE A 132 7.85 -2.24 5.46
C PHE A 132 7.66 -3.74 5.61
N TYR A 133 8.62 -4.53 5.15
CA TYR A 133 8.56 -5.98 5.25
C TYR A 133 8.46 -6.45 6.70
N GLU A 134 9.26 -5.91 7.61
CA GLU A 134 9.23 -6.26 9.04
C GLU A 134 7.87 -5.94 9.67
N THR A 135 7.37 -4.72 9.45
CA THR A 135 6.06 -4.30 9.99
C THR A 135 4.92 -5.13 9.41
N THR A 136 5.01 -5.51 8.13
CA THR A 136 4.04 -6.39 7.49
C THR A 136 4.07 -7.78 8.13
N LEU A 137 5.26 -8.34 8.36
CA LEU A 137 5.43 -9.65 8.96
C LEU A 137 4.89 -9.71 10.38
N ASP A 138 5.10 -8.67 11.17
CA ASP A 138 4.55 -8.59 12.54
C ASP A 138 3.01 -8.59 12.52
N ALA A 139 2.41 -7.79 11.64
CA ALA A 139 0.94 -7.76 11.51
C ALA A 139 0.37 -9.08 10.95
N LEU A 140 1.06 -9.74 10.01
CA LEU A 140 0.64 -11.03 9.44
C LEU A 140 0.79 -12.18 10.43
N LYS A 141 1.81 -12.13 11.30
CA LYS A 141 2.02 -13.11 12.38
C LYS A 141 0.84 -13.07 13.36
N ASP A 142 0.41 -11.89 13.75
CA ASP A 142 -0.79 -11.70 14.57
C ASP A 142 -2.06 -12.19 13.88
N ALA A 143 -2.17 -11.95 12.56
CA ALA A 143 -3.32 -12.37 11.77
C ALA A 143 -3.35 -13.88 11.43
N LYS A 144 -2.39 -14.68 11.93
CA LYS A 144 -2.21 -16.12 11.63
C LYS A 144 -2.22 -16.41 10.12
N ASN A 145 -1.58 -15.54 9.35
CA ASN A 145 -1.51 -15.67 7.91
C ASN A 145 -0.19 -16.28 7.42
N ASP A 146 0.02 -17.56 7.74
CA ASP A 146 1.30 -18.25 7.53
C ASP A 146 1.77 -18.26 6.06
N ARG A 147 0.83 -18.35 5.10
CA ARG A 147 1.14 -18.40 3.67
C ARG A 147 1.73 -17.09 3.17
N LEU A 148 1.03 -15.98 3.41
CA LEU A 148 1.53 -14.66 2.99
C LEU A 148 2.76 -14.28 3.80
N TRP A 149 2.75 -14.56 5.10
CA TRP A 149 3.90 -14.34 5.99
C TRP A 149 5.15 -15.02 5.44
N PHE A 150 5.08 -16.29 5.05
CA PHE A 150 6.22 -17.02 4.50
C PHE A 150 6.72 -16.43 3.17
N LYS A 151 5.81 -16.03 2.27
CA LYS A 151 6.15 -15.40 0.99
C LYS A 151 6.86 -14.05 1.20
N THR A 152 6.33 -13.23 2.10
CA THR A 152 6.90 -11.93 2.49
C THR A 152 8.26 -12.11 3.16
N ASN A 153 8.38 -13.10 4.05
CA ASN A 153 9.63 -13.42 4.74
C ASN A 153 10.71 -13.89 3.76
N THR A 154 10.34 -14.66 2.75
CA THR A 154 11.26 -15.08 1.69
C THR A 154 11.75 -13.89 0.86
N LYS A 155 10.88 -12.93 0.54
CA LYS A 155 11.26 -11.68 -0.15
C LYS A 155 12.23 -10.84 0.70
N LEU A 156 11.95 -10.71 2.00
CA LEU A 156 12.83 -10.01 2.95
C LEU A 156 14.20 -10.70 3.07
N GLY A 157 14.23 -12.03 3.14
CA GLY A 157 15.48 -12.80 3.16
C GLY A 157 16.35 -12.58 1.92
N LYS A 158 15.74 -12.50 0.73
CA LYS A 158 16.47 -12.13 -0.50
C LYS A 158 17.06 -10.73 -0.42
N LEU A 159 16.29 -9.75 0.07
CA LEU A 159 16.76 -8.38 0.25
C LEU A 159 17.95 -8.30 1.23
N TYR A 160 17.90 -9.05 2.34
CA TYR A 160 19.04 -9.16 3.25
C TYR A 160 20.26 -9.79 2.59
N TYR A 161 20.06 -10.84 1.78
CA TYR A 161 21.15 -11.47 1.03
C TYR A 161 21.81 -10.46 0.07
N ASP A 162 21.01 -9.72 -0.69
CA ASP A 162 21.49 -8.69 -1.63
C ASP A 162 22.27 -7.58 -0.90
N ARG A 163 21.78 -7.12 0.26
CA ARG A 163 22.48 -6.15 1.11
C ARG A 163 23.84 -6.65 1.61
N THR A 164 23.90 -7.91 2.02
CA THR A 164 25.11 -8.53 2.58
C THR A 164 26.13 -8.84 1.48
N CYS A 165 25.66 -9.26 0.29
CA CYS A 165 26.47 -9.47 -0.89
C CYS A 165 27.10 -8.15 -1.38
N PHE A 166 26.34 -7.05 -1.38
CA PHE A 166 26.85 -5.73 -1.74
C PHE A 166 27.95 -5.26 -0.77
N LYS A 167 27.76 -5.43 0.56
CA LYS A 167 28.81 -5.13 1.55
C LYS A 167 30.09 -5.94 1.31
N SER A 168 29.97 -7.23 0.98
CA SER A 168 31.13 -8.09 0.69
C SER A 168 31.84 -7.73 -0.63
N LEU A 169 31.11 -7.22 -1.62
CA LEU A 169 31.66 -6.72 -2.88
C LEU A 169 32.34 -5.36 -2.72
N CYS A 170 31.77 -4.43 -1.95
CA CYS A 170 32.42 -3.14 -1.65
C CYS A 170 33.73 -3.34 -0.90
N LEU A 171 33.76 -4.19 0.14
CA LEU A 171 34.99 -4.50 0.88
C LEU A 171 36.09 -5.11 -0.01
N ARG A 172 35.72 -5.90 -1.03
CA ARG A 172 36.69 -6.49 -1.97
C ARG A 172 37.23 -5.52 -3.03
N ASN A 173 36.56 -4.38 -3.25
CA ASN A 173 37.02 -3.37 -4.23
C ASN A 173 37.84 -2.24 -3.58
N GLU A 174 37.93 -2.17 -2.25
CA GLU A 174 38.82 -1.24 -1.54
C GLU A 174 40.22 -1.82 -1.27
N ASP A 175 40.43 -3.12 -1.54
CA ASP A 175 41.70 -3.83 -1.37
C ASP A 175 42.52 -3.95 -2.69
N LEU A 176 42.21 -3.13 -3.72
CA LEU A 176 42.94 -3.00 -4.99
C LEU A 176 43.35 -1.53 -5.22
#